data_AF-A0A2Z2KQU6-F1
#
_entry.id   AF-A0A2Z2KQU6-F1
#
_cell.length_a   1.000
_cell.length_b   1.000
_cell.length_c   1.000
_cell.angle_alpha   90.00
_cell.angle_beta   90.00
_cell.angle_gamma   90.00
#
_symmetry.space_group_name_H-M   'P 1'
#
loop_
_entity.id
_entity.type
_entity.pdbx_description
1 polymer ?
#
loop_
_entity_poly.entity_id
_entity_poly.type
_entity_poly.pdbx_seq_one_letter_code
_entity_poly.pdbx_strand_id
1 'polypeptide(L)' 'MTIQKLVNSVTRTLSSNNIKHEVSGDEQTFTISPTCSIYTNNCTIEIYKDEIKVNEKLVDDLDEMIDIVIKVEG' A
#
# COMPACT_ATOMS: atom_id res chain seq x y z
N MET A 1 -6.60 12.08 -7.51
CA MET A 1 -5.46 11.93 -6.58
C MET A 1 -4.32 11.30 -7.37
N THR A 2 -3.06 11.73 -7.23
CA THR A 2 -1.92 11.08 -7.90
C THR A 2 -1.48 9.85 -7.11
N ILE A 3 -0.97 8.81 -7.79
CA ILE A 3 -0.44 7.59 -7.12
C ILE A 3 0.61 7.97 -6.08
N GLN A 4 1.52 8.89 -6.40
CA GLN A 4 2.51 9.37 -5.42
C GLN A 4 1.88 9.87 -4.11
N LYS A 5 0.73 10.57 -4.17
CA LYS A 5 0.02 10.99 -2.96
C LYS A 5 -0.58 9.81 -2.21
N LEU A 6 -1.08 8.81 -2.92
CA LEU A 6 -1.60 7.58 -2.33
C LEU A 6 -0.49 6.79 -1.62
N VAL A 7 0.61 6.51 -2.32
CA VAL A 7 1.80 5.85 -1.77
C VAL A 7 2.30 6.60 -0.54
N ASN A 8 2.43 7.92 -0.60
CA ASN A 8 2.85 8.74 0.54
C ASN A 8 1.88 8.68 1.72
N SER A 9 0.56 8.61 1.46
CA SER A 9 -0.42 8.41 2.54
C SER A 9 -0.26 7.04 3.18
N VAL A 10 -0.10 5.98 2.38
CA VAL A 10 0.08 4.61 2.87
C VAL A 10 1.36 4.51 3.71
N THR A 11 2.50 4.94 3.18
CA THR A 11 3.79 4.87 3.87
C THR A 11 3.78 5.68 5.17
N ARG A 12 3.15 6.86 5.15
CA ARG A 12 3.00 7.68 6.34
C ARG A 12 2.17 6.97 7.42
N THR A 13 1.06 6.33 7.05
CA THR A 13 0.23 5.64 8.04
C THR A 13 0.91 4.39 8.58
N LEU A 14 1.58 3.60 7.74
CA LEU A 14 2.38 2.45 8.19
C LEU A 14 3.48 2.91 9.17
N SER A 15 4.19 4.00 8.84
CA SER A 15 5.20 4.61 9.73
C SER A 15 4.60 5.05 11.07
N SER A 16 3.43 5.70 11.05
CA SER A 16 2.75 6.14 12.28
C SER A 16 2.32 4.98 13.18
N ASN A 17 2.11 3.79 12.62
CA ASN A 17 1.81 2.56 13.36
C ASN A 17 3.08 1.73 13.70
N ASN A 18 4.29 2.25 13.46
CA ASN A 18 5.57 1.54 13.63
C ASN A 18 5.70 0.26 12.78
N ILE A 19 4.99 0.18 11.66
CA ILE A 19 5.03 -0.96 10.75
C ILE A 19 6.19 -0.76 9.78
N LYS A 20 7.17 -1.67 9.83
CA LYS A 20 8.28 -1.68 8.89
C LYS A 20 7.77 -2.00 7.50
N HIS A 21 8.17 -1.20 6.53
CA HIS A 21 7.77 -1.40 5.15
C HIS A 21 8.86 -0.96 4.18
N GLU A 22 8.86 -1.58 3.01
CA GLU A 22 9.71 -1.25 1.86
C GLU A 22 8.83 -0.97 0.65
N VAL A 23 9.13 0.10 -0.07
CA VAL A 23 8.39 0.50 -1.28
C VAL A 23 9.19 0.09 -2.50
N SER A 24 8.54 -0.59 -3.44
CA SER A 24 9.11 -1.03 -4.71
C SER A 24 8.21 -0.60 -5.86
N GLY A 25 8.79 -0.34 -7.03
CA GLY A 25 8.07 0.11 -8.22
C GLY A 25 8.18 1.61 -8.47
N ASP A 26 7.41 2.09 -9.45
CA ASP A 26 7.52 3.45 -9.95
C ASP A 26 6.36 4.30 -9.44
N GLU A 27 6.64 5.13 -8.42
CA GLU A 27 5.64 6.01 -7.80
C GLU A 27 5.15 7.14 -8.74
N GLN A 28 5.81 7.33 -9.88
CA GLN A 28 5.64 8.48 -10.76
C GLN A 28 4.86 8.17 -12.05
N THR A 29 4.82 6.91 -12.49
CA THR A 29 4.32 6.53 -13.81
C THR A 29 3.38 5.33 -13.75
N PHE A 30 2.29 5.36 -14.53
CA PHE A 30 1.34 4.25 -14.66
C PHE A 30 1.79 3.20 -15.70
N THR A 31 3.09 3.15 -15.98
CA THR A 31 3.62 2.42 -17.15
C THR A 31 3.60 0.90 -16.94
N ILE A 32 3.54 0.45 -15.69
CA ILE A 32 3.57 -0.95 -15.26
C ILE A 32 2.57 -1.17 -14.10
N SER A 33 1.97 -2.37 -14.05
CA SER A 33 1.02 -2.79 -13.01
C SER A 33 1.53 -4.03 -12.27
N PRO A 34 1.49 -4.06 -10.91
CA PRO A 34 1.15 -2.95 -10.03
C PRO A 34 2.14 -1.78 -10.20
N THR A 35 1.64 -0.56 -10.05
CA THR A 35 2.45 0.65 -10.23
C THR A 35 3.43 0.81 -9.09
N CYS A 36 2.99 0.45 -7.89
CA CYS A 36 3.82 0.41 -6.71
C CYS A 36 3.41 -0.78 -5.83
N SER A 37 4.39 -1.43 -5.23
CA SER A 37 4.19 -2.48 -4.24
C SER A 37 4.88 -2.06 -2.95
N ILE A 38 4.17 -2.17 -1.83
CA ILE A 38 4.68 -1.88 -0.50
C ILE A 38 4.70 -3.20 0.27
N TYR A 39 5.90 -3.65 0.63
CA TYR A 39 6.12 -4.88 1.37
C TYR A 39 6.29 -4.56 2.85
N THR A 40 5.52 -5.22 3.70
CA THR A 40 5.70 -5.25 5.16
C THR A 40 6.26 -6.63 5.56
N ASN A 41 6.32 -6.97 6.85
CA ASN A 41 6.85 -8.28 7.25
C ASN A 41 5.92 -9.43 6.84
N ASN A 42 4.60 -9.22 6.93
CA ASN A 42 3.56 -10.21 6.74
C ASN A 42 2.48 -9.79 5.72
N CYS A 43 2.52 -8.56 5.21
CA CYS A 43 1.62 -8.08 4.16
C CYS A 43 2.36 -7.56 2.92
N THR A 44 1.76 -7.78 1.76
CA THR A 44 2.08 -7.09 0.51
C THR A 44 0.91 -6.19 0.14
N ILE A 45 1.17 -4.91 -0.06
CA ILE A 45 0.18 -3.92 -0.52
C ILE A 45 0.53 -3.58 -1.96
N GLU A 46 -0.40 -3.76 -2.89
CA GLU A 46 -0.21 -3.45 -4.30
C GLU A 46 -1.10 -2.27 -4.65
N ILE A 47 -0.50 -1.23 -5.21
CA ILE A 47 -1.18 0.00 -5.61
C ILE A 47 -1.23 0.03 -7.14
N TYR A 48 -2.46 0.04 -7.64
CA TYR A 48 -2.78 0.21 -9.05
C TYR A 48 -3.39 1.60 -9.25
N LYS A 49 -3.69 1.94 -10.51
CA LYS A 49 -4.26 3.25 -10.86
C LYS A 49 -5.58 3.54 -10.14
N ASP A 50 -6.45 2.54 -10.06
CA ASP A 50 -7.84 2.69 -9.63
C ASP A 50 -8.21 1.71 -8.49
N GLU A 51 -7.26 0.90 -8.03
CA GLU A 51 -7.49 -0.12 -7.00
C GLU A 51 -6.25 -0.28 -6.09
N ILE A 52 -6.49 -0.72 -4.87
CA ILE A 52 -5.46 -1.13 -3.91
C ILE A 52 -5.75 -2.58 -3.54
N LYS A 53 -4.71 -3.39 -3.43
CA LYS A 53 -4.80 -4.75 -2.91
C LYS A 53 -3.91 -4.92 -1.70
N VAL A 54 -4.35 -5.72 -0.74
CA VAL A 54 -3.55 -6.18 0.41
C VAL A 54 -3.60 -7.69 0.40
N ASN A 55 -2.45 -8.35 0.24
CA ASN A 55 -2.35 -9.81 0.13
C ASN A 55 -3.33 -10.36 -0.92
N GLU A 56 -3.32 -9.80 -2.13
CA GLU A 56 -4.21 -10.15 -3.26
C GLU A 56 -5.70 -9.82 -3.04
N LYS A 57 -6.09 -9.31 -1.85
CA LYS A 57 -7.46 -8.89 -1.54
C LYS A 57 -7.67 -7.42 -1.91
N LEU A 58 -8.65 -7.14 -2.76
CA LEU A 58 -9.06 -5.77 -3.09
C LEU A 58 -9.62 -5.08 -1.85
N VAL A 59 -9.24 -3.82 -1.64
CA VAL A 59 -9.74 -2.97 -0.55
C VAL A 59 -10.39 -1.73 -1.15
N ASP A 60 -11.47 -1.28 -0.52
CA ASP A 60 -12.26 -0.15 -1.00
C ASP A 60 -11.60 1.20 -0.68
N ASP A 61 -10.88 1.28 0.43
CA ASP A 61 -10.21 2.51 0.88
C ASP A 61 -8.95 2.24 1.74
N LEU A 62 -8.27 3.33 2.09
CA LEU A 62 -7.05 3.31 2.89
C LEU A 62 -7.29 2.82 4.33
N ASP A 63 -8.45 3.09 4.91
CA ASP A 63 -8.76 2.70 6.29
C ASP A 63 -8.97 1.18 6.37
N GLU A 64 -9.67 0.58 5.39
CA GLU A 64 -9.78 -0.88 5.27
C GLU A 64 -8.40 -1.53 5.06
N MET A 65 -7.57 -0.93 4.19
CA MET A 65 -6.19 -1.38 3.96
C MET A 65 -5.41 -1.46 5.28
N ILE A 66 -5.49 -0.41 6.10
CA ILE A 66 -4.78 -0.30 7.37
C ILE A 66 -5.32 -1.31 8.38
N ASP A 67 -6.64 -1.48 8.50
CA ASP A 67 -7.23 -2.45 9.43
C ASP A 67 -6.73 -3.86 9.14
N ILE A 68 -6.67 -4.24 7.86
CA ILE A 68 -6.13 -5.54 7.43
C ILE A 68 -4.65 -5.67 7.79
N VAL A 69 -3.83 -4.67 7.47
CA VAL A 69 -2.39 -4.73 7.75
C VAL A 69 -2.11 -4.78 9.25
N ILE A 70 -2.79 -3.96 10.06
CA ILE A 70 -2.66 -3.99 11.52
C ILE A 70 -3.08 -5.35 12.08
N LYS A 71 -4.16 -5.94 11.55
CA LYS A 71 -4.64 -7.26 11.98
C LYS A 71 -3.67 -8.41 11.64
N VAL A 72 -2.84 -8.25 10.60
CA VAL A 72 -1.89 -9.27 10.15
C VAL A 72 -0.49 -9.07 10.75
N GLU A 73 -0.09 -7.83 11.01
CA GLU A 73 1.18 -7.48 11.67
C GLU A 73 1.10 -7.52 13.22
N GLY A 74 -0.11 -7.43 13.78
CA GLY A 74 -0.40 -7.36 15.23
C GLY A 74 -0.57 -8.69 15.94
#